data_AF-A0A060H1V6-F1
#
_entry.id   AF-A0A060H1V6-F1
#
_cell.length_a   1.000
_cell.length_b   1.000
_cell.length_c   1.000
_cell.angle_alpha   90.00
_cell.angle_beta   90.00
_cell.angle_gamma   90.00
#
_symmetry.space_group_name_H-M   'P 1'
#
loop_
_entity.id
_entity.type
_entity.pdbx_description
1 polymer ?
#
loop_
_entity_poly.entity_id
_entity_poly.type
_entity_poly.pdbx_seq_one_letter_code
_entity_poly.pdbx_strand_id
1 'polypeptide(L)'
;MTSVAFDTLKFANRLKTAGVPAAHAEAEAEALAEVLEINLKDLAESESKNGKALARLEADMKEGFAQVNTRFAQVDQRFEKIDQRLGQLDKALEQRFGQLEKALEQRFAKTEGDTLLLKWMFGVIVTSLIALIVRTFF
;
A
#
# COMPACT_ATOMS: atom_id res chain seq x y z
N MET A 1 6.46 -36.98 -24.57
CA MET A 1 5.85 -38.28 -24.22
C MET A 1 5.81 -39.13 -25.47
N THR A 2 6.30 -40.36 -25.42
CA THR A 2 6.15 -41.34 -26.50
C THR A 2 4.68 -41.70 -26.61
N SER A 3 3.96 -41.20 -27.62
CA SER A 3 2.59 -41.63 -27.87
C SER A 3 2.64 -43.07 -28.37
N VAL A 4 2.18 -44.01 -27.54
CA VAL A 4 1.98 -45.39 -27.98
C VAL A 4 0.73 -45.37 -28.85
N ALA A 5 0.90 -45.54 -30.16
CA ALA A 5 -0.22 -45.61 -31.11
C ALA A 5 -1.07 -46.87 -30.82
N PHE A 6 -2.38 -46.75 -30.99
CA PHE A 6 -3.29 -47.90 -30.89
C PHE A 6 -3.05 -48.82 -32.09
N ASP A 7 -2.66 -50.06 -31.82
CA ASP A 7 -2.42 -51.07 -32.85
C ASP A 7 -3.72 -51.83 -33.15
N THR A 8 -4.50 -51.30 -34.09
CA THR A 8 -5.81 -51.81 -34.52
C THR A 8 -5.73 -53.27 -34.97
N LEU A 9 -4.67 -53.65 -35.70
CA LEU A 9 -4.49 -55.02 -36.19
C LEU A 9 -4.21 -56.00 -35.05
N LYS A 10 -3.34 -55.64 -34.12
CA LYS A 10 -3.06 -56.46 -32.93
C LYS A 10 -4.29 -56.62 -32.05
N PHE A 11 -5.13 -55.58 -31.94
CA PHE A 11 -6.39 -55.63 -31.20
C PHE A 11 -7.41 -56.55 -31.90
N ALA A 12 -7.63 -56.40 -33.19
CA ALA A 12 -8.51 -57.26 -33.98
C ALA A 12 -8.09 -58.74 -33.91
N ASN A 13 -6.78 -59.02 -33.99
CA ASN A 13 -6.25 -60.39 -33.88
C ASN A 13 -6.48 -61.00 -32.48
N ARG A 14 -6.45 -60.18 -31.42
CA ARG A 14 -6.81 -60.64 -30.07
C ARG A 14 -8.29 -61.02 -29.98
N LEU A 15 -9.18 -60.22 -30.56
CA LEU A 15 -10.61 -60.52 -30.61
C LEU A 15 -10.91 -61.81 -31.40
N LYS A 16 -10.27 -62.01 -32.56
CA LYS A 16 -10.37 -63.25 -33.34
C LYS A 16 -9.93 -64.48 -32.51
N THR A 17 -8.84 -64.34 -31.77
CA THR A 17 -8.33 -65.41 -30.89
C THR A 17 -9.30 -65.72 -29.74
N ALA A 18 -10.08 -64.72 -29.30
CA ALA A 18 -11.13 -64.87 -28.29
C ALA A 18 -12.45 -65.45 -28.83
N GLY A 19 -12.49 -65.81 -30.11
CA GLY A 19 -13.67 -66.42 -30.76
C GLY A 19 -14.63 -65.42 -31.39
N VAL A 20 -14.30 -64.13 -31.44
CA VAL A 20 -15.09 -63.13 -32.17
C VAL A 20 -14.94 -63.37 -33.68
N PRO A 21 -16.04 -63.43 -34.46
CA PRO A 21 -15.96 -63.57 -35.92
C PRO A 21 -15.10 -62.46 -36.54
N ALA A 22 -14.31 -62.79 -37.56
CA ALA A 22 -13.33 -61.87 -38.14
C ALA A 22 -13.91 -60.51 -38.53
N ALA A 23 -15.09 -60.49 -39.15
CA ALA A 23 -15.77 -59.24 -39.53
C ALA A 23 -16.16 -58.37 -38.33
N HIS A 24 -16.56 -58.98 -37.21
CA HIS A 24 -16.89 -58.24 -35.98
C HIS A 24 -15.63 -57.75 -35.28
N ALA A 25 -14.58 -58.58 -35.22
CA ALA A 25 -13.31 -58.22 -34.61
C ALA A 25 -12.62 -57.04 -35.31
N GLU A 26 -12.71 -56.97 -36.64
CA GLU A 26 -12.17 -55.85 -37.43
C GLU A 26 -13.01 -54.58 -37.22
N ALA A 27 -14.34 -54.68 -37.31
CA ALA A 27 -15.25 -53.56 -37.11
C ALA A 27 -15.14 -52.95 -35.69
N GLU A 28 -15.03 -53.78 -34.64
CA GLU A 28 -14.84 -53.31 -33.27
C GLU A 28 -13.49 -52.61 -33.07
N ALA A 29 -12.42 -53.16 -33.67
CA ALA A 29 -11.09 -52.57 -33.59
C ALA A 29 -11.05 -51.20 -34.28
N GLU A 30 -11.67 -51.09 -35.46
CA GLU A 30 -11.74 -49.85 -36.24
C GLU A 30 -12.57 -48.78 -35.50
N ALA A 31 -13.76 -49.13 -35.00
CA ALA A 31 -14.60 -48.21 -34.23
C ALA A 31 -13.90 -47.69 -32.96
N LEU A 32 -13.17 -48.57 -32.24
CA LEU A 32 -12.39 -48.15 -31.08
C LEU A 32 -11.19 -47.27 -31.45
N ALA A 33 -10.53 -47.55 -32.58
CA ALA A 33 -9.42 -46.74 -33.07
C ALA A 33 -9.88 -45.30 -33.40
N GLU A 34 -11.02 -45.16 -34.08
CA GLU A 34 -11.60 -43.85 -34.41
C GLU A 34 -11.93 -43.03 -33.16
N VAL A 35 -12.61 -43.63 -32.18
CA VAL A 35 -12.98 -42.93 -30.94
C VAL A 35 -11.73 -42.54 -30.13
N LEU A 36 -10.72 -43.41 -30.07
CA LEU A 36 -9.45 -43.10 -29.40
C LEU A 36 -8.69 -41.98 -30.10
N GLU A 37 -8.66 -41.95 -31.43
CA GLU A 37 -8.00 -40.90 -32.19
C GLU A 37 -8.64 -39.52 -31.96
N ILE A 38 -9.98 -39.45 -31.99
CA ILE A 38 -10.73 -38.23 -31.69
C ILE A 38 -10.41 -37.74 -30.27
N ASN A 39 -10.51 -38.62 -29.27
CA ASN A 39 -10.26 -38.27 -27.88
C ASN A 39 -8.80 -37.83 -27.63
N LEU A 40 -7.82 -38.48 -28.27
CA LEU A 40 -6.41 -38.11 -28.15
C LEU A 40 -6.13 -36.74 -28.75
N LYS A 41 -6.77 -36.42 -29.88
CA LYS A 41 -6.67 -35.09 -30.51
C LYS A 41 -7.28 -34.01 -29.63
N ASP A 42 -8.48 -34.24 -29.10
CA ASP A 42 -9.15 -33.30 -28.20
C ASP A 42 -8.36 -33.08 -26.91
N LEU A 43 -7.76 -34.15 -26.36
CA LEU A 43 -6.89 -34.06 -25.19
C LEU A 43 -5.63 -33.23 -25.49
N ALA A 44 -4.96 -33.48 -26.61
CA ALA A 44 -3.78 -32.70 -27.02
C ALA A 44 -4.11 -31.22 -27.24
N GLU A 45 -5.28 -30.92 -27.81
CA GLU A 45 -5.77 -29.54 -27.93
C GLU A 45 -6.07 -28.91 -26.56
N SER A 46 -6.68 -29.67 -25.65
CA SER A 46 -6.98 -29.20 -24.29
C SER A 46 -5.70 -28.94 -23.49
N GLU A 47 -4.72 -29.84 -23.54
CA GLU A 47 -3.40 -29.64 -22.93
C GLU A 47 -2.69 -28.41 -23.50
N SER A 48 -2.75 -28.21 -24.82
CA SER A 48 -2.20 -27.01 -25.46
C SER A 48 -2.90 -25.72 -24.99
N LYS A 49 -4.24 -25.72 -24.89
CA LYS A 49 -5.04 -24.60 -24.38
C LYS A 49 -4.71 -24.30 -22.92
N ASN A 50 -4.60 -25.34 -22.09
CA ASN A 50 -4.22 -25.21 -20.68
C ASN A 50 -2.80 -24.65 -20.53
N GLY A 51 -1.83 -25.13 -21.31
CA GLY A 51 -0.47 -24.58 -21.31
C GLY A 51 -0.45 -23.09 -21.67
N LYS A 52 -1.23 -22.68 -22.67
CA LYS A 52 -1.39 -21.26 -23.03
C LYS A 52 -2.07 -20.44 -21.92
N ALA A 53 -3.10 -21.00 -21.28
CA ALA A 53 -3.80 -20.34 -20.18
C ALA A 53 -2.89 -20.13 -18.96
N LEU A 54 -2.07 -21.13 -18.61
CA LEU A 54 -1.08 -21.03 -17.55
C LEU A 54 0.00 -19.98 -17.86
N ALA A 55 0.50 -19.94 -19.10
CA ALA A 55 1.47 -18.93 -19.51
C ALA A 55 0.90 -17.51 -19.45
N ARG A 56 -0.38 -17.33 -19.84
CA ARG A 56 -1.09 -16.05 -19.69
C ARG A 56 -1.26 -15.67 -18.22
N LEU A 57 -1.69 -16.60 -17.37
CA LEU A 57 -1.83 -16.36 -15.94
C LEU A 57 -0.50 -15.94 -15.31
N GLU A 58 0.61 -16.60 -15.67
CA GLU A 58 1.94 -16.22 -15.19
C GLU A 58 2.32 -14.80 -15.63
N ALA A 59 2.02 -14.43 -16.87
CA ALA A 59 2.26 -13.08 -17.39
C ALA A 59 1.41 -12.03 -16.67
N ASP A 60 0.11 -12.28 -16.50
CA ASP A 60 -0.83 -11.40 -15.80
C ASP A 60 -0.43 -11.23 -14.34
N MET A 61 0.02 -12.30 -13.67
CA MET A 61 0.54 -12.23 -12.30
C MET A 61 1.80 -11.36 -12.22
N LYS A 62 2.76 -11.56 -13.14
CA LYS A 62 3.98 -10.74 -13.19
C LYS A 62 3.66 -9.27 -13.40
N GLU A 63 2.74 -8.96 -14.31
CA GLU A 63 2.28 -7.59 -14.54
C GLU A 63 1.58 -7.02 -13.30
N GLY A 64 0.68 -7.77 -12.69
CA GLY A 64 -0.01 -7.39 -11.46
C GLY A 64 0.97 -7.06 -10.33
N PHE A 65 1.99 -7.89 -10.11
CA PHE A 65 3.04 -7.61 -9.13
C PHE A 65 3.85 -6.35 -9.47
N ALA A 66 4.17 -6.12 -10.74
CA ALA A 66 4.87 -4.91 -11.16
C ALA A 66 4.02 -3.63 -10.90
N GLN A 67 2.71 -3.70 -11.15
CA GLN A 67 1.79 -2.60 -10.83
C GLN A 67 1.68 -2.36 -9.32
N VAL A 68 1.62 -3.42 -8.51
CA VAL A 68 1.62 -3.32 -7.05
C VAL A 68 2.90 -2.65 -6.55
N ASN A 69 4.07 -3.09 -7.01
CA ASN A 69 5.35 -2.48 -6.65
C ASN A 69 5.40 -0.99 -7.01
N THR A 70 4.86 -0.62 -8.17
CA THR A 70 4.77 0.78 -8.60
C THR A 70 3.89 1.61 -7.65
N ARG A 71 2.74 1.07 -7.21
CA ARG A 71 1.88 1.75 -6.24
C ARG A 71 2.53 1.88 -4.86
N PHE A 72 3.26 0.86 -4.41
CA PHE A 72 4.03 0.95 -3.16
C PHE A 72 5.07 2.06 -3.22
N ALA A 73 5.85 2.15 -4.30
CA ALA A 73 6.81 3.24 -4.47
C ALA A 73 6.14 4.64 -4.45
N GLN A 74 4.93 4.78 -5.00
CA GLN A 74 4.16 6.02 -4.91
C GLN A 74 3.70 6.34 -3.47
N VAL A 75 3.35 5.31 -2.70
CA VAL A 75 2.98 5.44 -1.29
C VAL A 75 4.20 5.89 -0.47
N ASP A 76 5.36 5.28 -0.69
CA ASP A 76 6.62 5.66 -0.03
C ASP A 76 6.94 7.15 -0.27
N GLN A 77 6.85 7.60 -1.53
CA GLN A 77 7.03 9.03 -1.87
C GLN A 77 6.02 9.96 -1.19
N ARG A 78 4.78 9.51 -0.94
CA ARG A 78 3.79 10.31 -0.20
C ARG A 78 4.14 10.38 1.28
N PHE A 79 4.63 9.28 1.86
CA PHE A 79 5.10 9.27 3.24
C PHE A 79 6.30 10.20 3.44
N GLU A 80 7.30 10.16 2.56
CA GLU A 80 8.43 11.09 2.62
C GLU A 80 7.98 12.56 2.58
N LYS A 81 6.98 12.89 1.74
CA LYS A 81 6.41 14.25 1.70
C LYS A 81 5.66 14.62 2.98
N ILE A 82 4.99 13.67 3.62
CA ILE A 82 4.33 13.89 4.91
C ILE A 82 5.38 14.16 5.98
N ASP A 83 6.44 13.35 6.05
CA ASP A 83 7.53 13.53 7.01
C ASP A 83 8.21 14.89 6.85
N GLN A 84 8.44 15.33 5.61
CA GLN A 84 8.96 16.68 5.33
C GLN A 84 8.03 17.78 5.84
N ARG A 85 6.71 17.66 5.62
CA ARG A 85 5.73 18.65 6.09
C ARG A 85 5.63 18.68 7.60
N LEU A 86 5.65 17.51 8.25
CA LEU A 86 5.66 17.43 9.71
C LEU A 86 6.92 18.08 10.28
N GLY A 87 8.09 17.79 9.73
CA GLY A 87 9.33 18.45 10.15
C GLY A 87 9.35 19.96 9.90
N GLN A 88 8.68 20.46 8.86
CA GLN A 88 8.48 21.90 8.65
C GLN A 88 7.51 22.51 9.68
N LEU A 89 6.43 21.79 10.00
CA LEU A 89 5.44 22.22 10.99
C LEU A 89 6.07 22.29 12.38
N ASP A 90 6.88 21.30 12.77
CA ASP A 90 7.62 21.29 14.03
C ASP A 90 8.54 22.51 14.15
N LYS A 91 9.31 22.82 13.10
CA LYS A 91 10.17 24.02 13.06
C LYS A 91 9.38 25.31 13.16
N ALA A 92 8.23 25.40 12.48
CA ALA A 92 7.37 26.58 12.51
C ALA A 92 6.74 26.77 13.90
N LEU A 93 6.34 25.68 14.56
CA LEU A 93 5.84 25.73 15.94
C LEU A 93 6.95 26.18 16.90
N GLU A 94 8.13 25.59 16.83
CA GLU A 94 9.28 25.97 17.65
C GLU A 94 9.59 27.47 17.53
N GLN A 95 9.60 28.00 16.31
CA GLN A 95 9.80 29.42 16.06
C GLN A 95 8.68 30.28 16.66
N ARG A 96 7.41 29.88 16.51
CA ARG A 96 6.27 30.63 17.06
C ARG A 96 6.27 30.62 18.58
N PHE A 97 6.56 29.48 19.21
CA PHE A 97 6.67 29.38 20.66
C PHE A 97 7.83 30.24 21.18
N GLY A 98 9.01 30.17 20.57
CA GLY A 98 10.13 31.03 20.98
C GLY A 98 9.87 32.53 20.78
N GLN A 99 9.11 32.93 19.76
CA GLN A 99 8.66 34.31 19.61
C GLN A 99 7.65 34.72 20.69
N LEU A 100 6.72 33.83 21.03
CA LEU A 100 5.71 34.05 22.06
C LEU A 100 6.35 34.18 23.45
N GLU A 101 7.32 33.33 23.78
CA GLU A 101 8.11 33.42 25.01
C GLU A 101 8.80 34.79 25.12
N LYS A 102 9.51 35.22 24.07
CA LYS A 102 10.16 36.54 24.04
C LYS A 102 9.17 37.70 24.18
N ALA A 103 8.02 37.61 23.52
CA ALA A 103 6.99 38.65 23.60
C ALA A 103 6.38 38.73 25.00
N LEU A 104 6.18 37.58 25.66
CA LEU A 104 5.72 37.52 27.05
C LEU A 104 6.77 38.10 27.99
N GLU A 105 8.04 37.71 27.87
CA GLU A 105 9.14 38.22 28.68
C GLU A 105 9.26 39.75 28.57
N GLN A 106 9.18 40.30 27.35
CA GLN A 106 9.17 41.74 27.13
C GLN A 106 7.97 42.44 27.78
N ARG A 107 6.77 41.84 27.73
CA ARG A 107 5.58 42.38 28.38
C ARG A 107 5.73 42.38 29.89
N PHE A 108 6.22 41.29 30.49
CA PHE A 108 6.48 41.21 31.93
C PHE A 108 7.48 42.27 32.37
N ALA A 109 8.63 42.40 31.68
CA ALA A 109 9.63 43.41 31.99
C ALA A 109 9.06 44.84 31.92
N LYS A 110 8.23 45.13 30.92
CA LYS A 110 7.54 46.42 30.82
C LYS A 110 6.55 46.64 31.97
N THR A 111 5.74 45.64 32.29
CA THR A 111 4.78 45.71 33.41
C THR A 111 5.48 45.90 34.76
N GLU A 112 6.63 45.27 34.98
CA GLU A 112 7.45 45.49 36.18
C GLU A 112 7.95 46.93 36.27
N GLY A 113 8.45 47.49 35.16
CA GLY A 113 8.88 48.88 35.08
C GLY A 113 7.73 49.87 35.36
N ASP A 114 6.57 49.66 34.71
CA ASP A 114 5.38 50.47 34.91
C ASP A 114 4.91 50.41 36.38
N THR A 115 4.95 49.22 37.00
CA THR A 115 4.56 49.02 38.40
C THR A 115 5.53 49.70 39.37
N LEU A 116 6.84 49.65 39.09
CA LEU A 116 7.85 50.31 39.90
C LEU A 116 7.68 51.84 39.85
N LEU A 117 7.48 52.39 38.65
CA LEU A 117 7.25 53.82 38.46
C LEU A 117 5.98 54.28 39.17
N LEU A 118 4.89 53.52 39.04
CA LEU A 118 3.63 53.81 39.72
C LEU A 118 3.81 53.83 41.25
N LYS A 119 4.53 52.85 41.81
CA LYS A 119 4.86 52.80 43.24
C LYS A 119 5.62 54.05 43.71
N TRP A 120 6.59 54.53 42.93
CA TRP A 120 7.33 55.75 43.27
C TRP A 120 6.46 57.01 43.23
N MET A 121 5.60 57.14 42.21
CA MET A 121 4.68 58.29 42.12
C MET A 121 3.73 58.36 43.31
N PHE A 122 3.17 57.23 43.73
CA PHE A 122 2.34 57.18 44.95
C PHE A 122 3.12 57.63 46.19
N GLY A 123 4.38 57.21 46.35
CA GLY A 123 5.23 57.66 47.45
C GLY A 123 5.43 59.17 47.49
N VAL A 124 5.68 59.80 46.34
CA VAL A 124 5.83 61.26 46.22
C VAL A 124 4.52 61.99 46.55
N ILE A 125 3.39 61.51 46.01
CA ILE A 125 2.06 62.11 46.25
C ILE A 125 1.67 62.01 47.74
N VAL A 126 1.88 60.86 48.37
CA VAL A 126 1.57 60.69 49.81
C VAL A 126 2.44 61.62 50.65
N THR A 127 3.73 61.76 50.33
CA THR A 127 4.64 62.65 51.06
C THR A 127 4.26 64.12 50.90
N SER A 128 3.87 64.54 49.70
CA SER A 128 3.44 65.92 49.46
C SER A 128 2.13 66.26 50.18
N LEU A 129 1.17 65.33 50.21
CA LEU A 129 -0.07 65.48 50.97
C LEU A 129 0.20 65.63 52.48
N ILE A 130 1.11 64.81 53.03
CA ILE A 130 1.50 64.92 54.45
C ILE A 130 2.12 66.29 54.75
N ALA A 131 3.03 66.78 53.89
CA ALA A 131 3.67 68.08 54.08
C ALA A 131 2.67 69.24 54.07
N LEU A 132 1.65 69.19 53.20
CA LEU A 132 0.58 70.19 53.16
C LEU A 132 -0.26 70.18 54.44
N ILE A 133 -0.60 69.00 54.95
CA ILE A 133 -1.31 68.87 56.24
C ILE A 133 -0.47 69.48 57.36
N VAL A 134 0.80 69.10 57.49
CA VAL A 134 1.70 69.66 58.52
C VAL A 134 1.75 71.18 58.45
N ARG A 135 1.95 71.75 57.25
CA ARG A 135 2.01 73.21 57.04
C ARG A 135 0.71 73.95 57.36
N THR A 136 -0.44 73.27 57.30
CA THR A 136 -1.74 73.89 57.56
C THR A 136 -2.07 73.92 59.06
N PHE A 137 -1.49 72.99 59.84
CA PHE A 137 -1.80 72.79 61.25
C PHE A 137 -0.67 73.17 62.23
N PHE A 138 0.55 73.44 61.76
CA PHE A 138 1.70 73.93 62.52
C PHE A 138 2.28 75.18 61.88
#